data_AF-A0A925KJG8-F1
#
_entry.id   AF-A0A925KJG8-F1
#
_cell.length_a   1.000
_cell.length_b   1.000
_cell.length_c   1.000
_cell.angle_alpha   90.00
_cell.angle_beta   90.00
_cell.angle_gamma   90.00
#
_symmetry.space_group_name_H-M   'P 1'
#
loop_
_entity.id
_entity.type
_entity.pdbx_description
1 polymer ?
#
loop_
_entity_poly.entity_id
_entity_poly.type
_entity_poly.pdbx_seq_one_letter_code
_entity_poly.pdbx_strand_id
1 'polypeptide(L)' 'MNTHKHARLTFARRLEMVRQMTFEGRSFACAAAEHGVTPATARKWLGRFLAGGESALVDASS' A
#
# COMPACT_ATOMS: atom_id res chain seq x y z
N MET A 1 -22.36 5.27 5.33
CA MET A 1 -21.63 3.99 5.41
C MET A 1 -21.05 3.70 4.04
N ASN A 2 -19.87 4.24 3.72
CA ASN A 2 -19.26 4.11 2.40
C ASN A 2 -18.63 2.72 2.28
N THR A 3 -19.43 1.84 1.69
CA THR A 3 -19.11 0.47 1.32
C THR A 3 -18.04 0.50 0.22
N HIS A 4 -16.77 0.69 0.62
CA HIS A 4 -15.60 0.46 -0.22
C HIS A 4 -15.50 -1.05 -0.51
N LYS A 5 -16.38 -1.54 -1.38
CA LYS A 5 -16.40 -2.89 -1.91
C LYS A 5 -15.11 -3.12 -2.71
N HIS A 6 -14.08 -3.59 -2.00
CA HIS A 6 -12.94 -4.30 -2.52
C HIS A 6 -12.42 -3.81 -3.88
N ALA A 7 -12.01 -2.55 -3.97
CA ALA A 7 -11.05 -2.16 -5.01
C ALA A 7 -9.74 -2.88 -4.66
N ARG A 8 -9.63 -4.14 -5.10
CA ARG A 8 -8.50 -5.03 -4.87
C ARG A 8 -7.28 -4.32 -5.45
N LEU A 9 -6.46 -3.72 -4.57
CA LEU A 9 -5.31 -2.94 -4.99
C LEU A 9 -4.41 -3.84 -5.83
N THR A 10 -4.18 -3.48 -7.08
CA THR A 10 -3.30 -4.24 -7.97
C THR A 10 -1.89 -4.27 -7.37
N PHE A 11 -1.08 -5.26 -7.74
CA PHE A 11 0.33 -5.30 -7.34
C PHE A 11 1.04 -3.98 -7.66
N ALA A 12 0.86 -3.45 -8.88
CA ALA A 12 1.42 -2.19 -9.30
C ALA A 12 1.04 -1.02 -8.38
N ARG A 13 -0.25 -0.88 -8.01
CA ARG A 13 -0.66 0.18 -7.08
C ARG A 13 -0.08 0.01 -5.67
N ARG A 14 0.13 -1.23 -5.20
CA ARG A 14 0.77 -1.48 -3.89
C ARG A 14 2.23 -1.07 -3.92
N LEU A 15 2.92 -1.42 -5.00
CA LEU A 15 4.30 -1.07 -5.24
C LEU A 15 4.49 0.45 -5.32
N GLU A 16 3.65 1.13 -6.10
CA GLU A 16 3.69 2.58 -6.23
C GLU A 16 3.47 3.28 -4.88
N MET A 17 2.48 2.83 -4.11
CA MET A 17 2.22 3.38 -2.77
C MET A 17 3.43 3.25 -1.85
N VAL A 18 4.08 2.08 -1.78
CA VAL A 18 5.28 1.91 -0.94
C VAL A 18 6.47 2.71 -1.46
N ARG A 19 6.62 2.84 -2.79
CA ARG A 19 7.67 3.67 -3.38
C ARG A 19 7.49 5.14 -3.02
N GLN A 20 6.27 5.67 -3.05
CA GLN A 20 5.99 7.04 -2.61
C GLN A 20 6.38 7.27 -1.14
N MET A 21 6.10 6.29 -0.28
CA MET A 21 6.44 6.38 1.15
C MET A 21 7.95 6.23 1.40
N THR A 22 8.66 5.42 0.62
CA THR A 22 10.08 5.11 0.82
C THR A 22 11.03 6.07 0.10
N PHE A 23 10.75 6.40 -1.16
CA PHE A 23 11.62 7.20 -2.02
C PHE A 23 11.21 8.66 -2.10
N GLU A 24 9.91 8.95 -2.08
CA GLU A 24 9.38 10.32 -2.19
C GLU A 24 9.10 10.96 -0.82
N GLY A 25 9.25 10.20 0.27
CA GLY A 25 9.03 10.68 1.64
C GLY A 25 7.58 11.08 1.93
N ARG A 26 6.61 10.58 1.15
CA ARG A 26 5.19 10.91 1.34
C ARG A 26 4.71 10.36 2.69
N SER A 27 3.98 11.19 3.42
CA SER A 27 3.32 10.77 4.67
C SER A 27 2.34 9.62 4.43
N PHE A 28 2.28 8.66 5.36
CA PHE A 28 1.43 7.46 5.24
C PHE A 28 -0.04 7.78 4.98
N ALA A 29 -0.56 8.85 5.59
CA ALA A 29 -1.94 9.28 5.41
C ALA A 29 -2.21 9.81 3.99
N CYS A 30 -1.24 10.50 3.39
CA CYS A 30 -1.36 11.08 2.06
C CYS A 30 -1.33 9.95 1.01
N ALA A 31 -0.31 9.09 1.05
CA ALA A 31 -0.21 7.94 0.16
C ALA A 31 -1.41 6.97 0.32
N ALA A 32 -1.89 6.75 1.54
CA ALA A 32 -3.08 5.92 1.75
C ALA A 32 -4.33 6.52 1.08
N ALA A 33 -4.54 7.84 1.21
CA ALA A 33 -5.68 8.52 0.60
C ALA A 33 -5.65 8.46 -0.93
N GLU A 34 -4.48 8.69 -1.55
CA GLU A 34 -4.32 8.61 -3.03
C GLU A 34 -4.63 7.20 -3.56
N HIS A 35 -4.28 6.18 -2.78
CA HIS A 35 -4.52 4.78 -3.14
C HIS A 35 -5.87 4.24 -2.63
N GLY A 36 -6.70 5.06 -1.97
CA GLY A 36 -8.02 4.66 -1.49
C GLY A 36 -8.01 3.61 -0.37
N VAL A 37 -6.95 3.58 0.44
CA VAL A 37 -6.78 2.66 1.57
C VAL A 37 -6.65 3.42 2.89
N THR A 38 -6.70 2.70 4.00
CA THR A 38 -6.44 3.30 5.32
C THR A 38 -4.93 3.49 5.56
N PRO A 39 -4.52 4.48 6.37
CA PRO A 39 -3.10 4.65 6.73
C PRO A 39 -2.49 3.44 7.45
N ALA A 40 -3.31 2.64 8.15
CA ALA A 40 -2.88 1.38 8.75
C ALA A 40 -2.55 0.33 7.68
N THR A 41 -3.38 0.24 6.62
CA THR A 41 -3.12 -0.63 5.47
C THR A 41 -1.84 -0.22 4.74
N ALA A 42 -1.61 1.07 4.52
CA ALA A 42 -0.38 1.57 3.90
C ALA A 42 0.86 1.21 4.72
N ARG A 43 0.85 1.41 6.05
CA ARG A 43 1.95 0.98 6.93
C ARG A 43 2.20 -0.52 6.89
N LYS A 44 1.15 -1.34 6.85
CA LYS A 44 1.28 -2.80 6.72
C LYS A 44 1.99 -3.20 5.42
N TRP A 45 1.64 -2.56 4.30
CA TRP A 45 2.30 -2.79 3.02
C TRP A 45 3.76 -2.34 3.02
N LEU A 46 4.05 -1.19 3.62
CA LEU A 46 5.43 -0.72 3.78
C LEU A 46 6.26 -1.71 4.61
N GLY A 47 5.74 -2.19 5.75
CA GLY A 47 6.45 -3.19 6.57
C GLY A 47 6.76 -4.48 5.80
N ARG A 48 5.84 -4.95 4.95
CA ARG A 48 6.09 -6.09 4.06
C ARG A 48 7.16 -5.81 3.01
N PHE A 49 7.11 -4.65 2.38
CA PHE A 49 8.13 -4.22 1.42
C PHE A 49 9.52 -4.13 2.06
N LEU A 50 9.61 -3.63 3.29
CA LEU A 50 10.89 -3.59 4.02
C LEU A 50 11.40 -4.98 4.43
N ALA A 51 10.50 -5.94 4.67
CA ALA A 51 10.86 -7.30 5.09
C ALA A 51 11.27 -8.23 3.92
N GLY A 52 10.67 -8.06 2.74
CA GLY A 52 10.87 -8.99 1.61
C GLY A 52 10.81 -8.35 0.24
N GLY A 53 10.96 -7.03 0.16
CA GLY A 53 11.00 -6.26 -1.08
C GLY A 53 9.69 -6.33 -1.88
N GLU A 54 9.82 -6.19 -3.19
CA GLU A 54 8.69 -6.19 -4.13
C GLU A 54 7.94 -7.54 -4.11
N SER A 55 8.66 -8.66 -4.00
CA SER A 55 8.07 -10.01 -3.96
C SER A 55 7.07 -10.20 -2.81
N ALA A 56 7.32 -9.57 -1.65
CA ALA A 56 6.41 -9.62 -0.50
C ALA A 56 5.07 -8.89 -0.73
N LEU A 57 4.96 -8.06 -1.78
CA LEU A 57 3.71 -7.41 -2.16
C LEU A 57 2.86 -8.28 -3.10
N VAL A 58 3.48 -9.22 -3.83
CA VAL A 58 2.80 -10.16 -4.73
C VAL A 58 2.04 -11.22 -3.94
N ASP A 59 2.71 -11.80 -2.93
CA ASP A 59 2.26 -12.98 -2.18
C ASP A 59 0.99 -12.76 -1.33
N ALA A 60 0.63 -11.51 -1.04
CA ALA A 60 -0.48 -11.20 -0.15
C ALA A 60 -1.86 -11.13 -0.85
N SER A 61 -2.12 -12.02 -1.82
CA SER A 61 -3.49 -12.33 -2.26
C SER A 61 -4.09 -13.43 -1.38
N SER A 62 -4.77 -13.05 -0.30
CA SER A 62 -5.80 -13.86 0.36
C SER A 62 -7.05 -13.02 0.51
#